data_AF-A0A0R1VR80-F1
#
_entry.id   AF-A0A0R1VR80-F1
#
_cell.length_a   1.000
_cell.length_b   1.000
_cell.length_c   1.000
_cell.angle_alpha   90.00
_cell.angle_beta   90.00
_cell.angle_gamma   90.00
#
_symmetry.space_group_name_H-M   'P 1'
#
loop_
_entity.id
_entity.type
_entity.pdbx_description
1 polymer ?
#
loop_
_entity_poly.entity_id
_entity_poly.type
_entity_poly.pdbx_seq_one_letter_code
_entity_poly.pdbx_strand_id
1 'polypeptide(L)' 'MESFHASFKKEKVYQRTYKDYHEADLAQFSYIEGFYNSRRIISADGYLTPDEKEQLVS' A
#
# COMPACT_ATOMS: atom_id res chain seq x y z
N MET A 1 1.71 -7.08 12.52
CA MET A 1 1.19 -6.19 11.46
C MET A 1 2.31 -5.98 10.46
N GLU A 2 2.16 -6.38 9.19
CA GLU A 2 3.14 -5.96 8.17
C GLU A 2 2.97 -4.46 7.97
N SER A 3 4.06 -3.70 7.99
CA SER A 3 4.04 -2.27 7.69
C SER A 3 3.84 -2.03 6.20
N PHE A 4 3.37 -0.84 5.81
CA PHE A 4 3.30 -0.39 4.42
C PHE A 4 4.56 -0.76 3.63
N HIS A 5 5.73 -0.39 4.15
CA HIS A 5 7.01 -0.61 3.48
C HIS A 5 7.33 -2.10 3.29
N ALA A 6 6.96 -2.97 4.24
CA ALA A 6 7.18 -4.41 4.11
C ALA A 6 6.31 -5.00 2.99
N SER A 7 5.03 -4.65 2.98
CA SER A 7 4.09 -5.14 1.97
C SER A 7 4.39 -4.59 0.58
N PHE A 8 4.69 -3.29 0.45
CA PHE A 8 5.06 -2.69 -0.83
C PHE A 8 6.32 -3.33 -1.42
N LYS A 9 7.36 -3.53 -0.61
CA LYS A 9 8.59 -4.20 -1.08
C LYS A 9 8.30 -5.61 -1.58
N LYS A 10 7.56 -6.41 -0.81
CA LYS A 10 7.24 -7.80 -1.12
C LYS A 10 6.38 -7.96 -2.38
N GLU A 11 5.41 -7.08 -2.57
CA GLU A 11 4.39 -7.20 -3.62
C GLU A 11 4.75 -6.44 -4.90
N LYS A 12 5.55 -5.37 -4.81
CA LYS A 12 5.89 -4.50 -5.95
C LYS A 12 7.37 -4.47 -6.27
N VAL A 13 8.23 -4.29 -5.28
CA VAL A 13 9.69 -4.12 -5.52
C VAL A 13 10.38 -5.45 -5.81
N TYR A 14 10.08 -6.52 -5.08
CA TYR A 14 10.77 -7.81 -5.26
C TYR A 14 10.20 -8.63 -6.43
N GLN A 15 9.00 -8.31 -6.90
CA GLN A 15 8.33 -9.04 -7.98
C GLN A 15 8.53 -8.40 -9.37
N ARG A 16 9.07 -7.18 -9.42
CA ARG A 16 9.19 -6.41 -10.66
C ARG A 16 10.49 -5.61 -10.69
N THR A 17 11.15 -5.62 -11.84
CA THR A 17 12.20 -4.67 -12.16
C THR A 17 11.57 -3.47 -12.86
N TYR A 18 11.89 -2.27 -12.38
CA TYR A 18 11.49 -1.01 -13.00
C TYR A 18 12.60 -0.51 -13.92
N LYS A 19 12.22 0.06 -15.07
CA LYS A 19 13.15 0.60 -16.06
C LYS A 19 13.91 1.80 -15.51
N ASP A 20 13.20 2.67 -14.80
CA ASP A 20 13.72 3.90 -14.23
C ASP A 20 12.95 4.31 -12.98
N TYR A 21 13.41 5.38 -12.33
CA TYR A 21 12.79 5.91 -11.13
C TYR A 21 11.35 6.36 -11.37
N HIS A 22 11.05 6.94 -12.55
CA HIS A 22 9.72 7.45 -12.84
C HIS A 22 8.69 6.32 -12.91
N GLU A 23 9.03 5.18 -13.52
CA GLU A 23 8.15 4.01 -13.52
C GLU A 23 7.93 3.46 -12.10
N ALA A 24 8.97 3.43 -11.27
CA ALA A 24 8.87 2.99 -9.87
C ALA A 24 7.97 3.92 -9.04
N ASP A 25 8.10 5.23 -9.22
CA ASP A 25 7.31 6.26 -8.55
C ASP A 25 5.81 6.16 -8.92
N LEU A 26 5.50 6.00 -10.21
CA LEU A 26 4.13 5.77 -10.66
C LEU A 26 3.54 4.49 -10.09
N ALA A 27 4.33 3.42 -10.03
CA ALA A 27 3.88 2.15 -9.45
C ALA A 27 3.66 2.25 -7.94
N GLN A 28 4.47 3.05 -7.24
CA GLN A 28 4.27 3.35 -5.82
C GLN A 28 2.97 4.12 -5.60
N PHE A 29 2.77 5.22 -6.34
CA PHE A 29 1.55 6.01 -6.25
C PHE A 29 0.30 5.17 -6.54
N SER A 30 0.32 4.40 -7.63
CA SER A 30 -0.78 3.51 -8.01
C SER A 30 -1.04 2.43 -6.95
N TYR A 31 0.00 1.93 -6.27
CA TYR A 31 -0.19 0.97 -5.20
C TYR A 31 -0.80 1.61 -3.95
N ILE A 32 -0.38 2.83 -3.58
CA ILE A 32 -0.90 3.53 -2.41
C ILE A 32 -2.38 3.88 -2.62
N GLU A 33 -2.68 4.69 -3.63
CA GLU A 33 -4.01 5.25 -3.87
C GLU A 33 -4.97 4.22 -4.47
N GLY A 34 -4.47 3.39 -5.39
CA GLY A 34 -5.29 2.41 -6.10
C GLY A 34 -5.56 1.13 -5.32
N PHE A 35 -4.85 0.89 -4.21
CA PHE A 35 -5.00 -0.35 -3.45
C PHE A 35 -4.75 -0.23 -1.96
N TYR A 36 -3.62 0.30 -1.51
CA TYR A 36 -3.22 0.23 -0.11
C TYR A 36 -4.22 0.98 0.78
N ASN A 37 -4.46 2.25 0.49
CA ASN A 37 -5.34 3.10 1.30
C ASN A 37 -6.80 2.62 1.26
N SER A 38 -7.29 2.27 0.07
CA SER A 38 -8.72 2.02 -0.18
C SER A 38 -9.16 0.56 -0.11
N ARG A 39 -8.22 -0.41 -0.13
CA ARG A 39 -8.56 -1.85 -0.25
C ARG A 39 -7.72 -2.79 0.62
N ARG A 40 -6.58 -2.36 1.18
CA ARG A 40 -5.74 -3.24 1.99
C ARG A 40 -6.38 -3.44 3.36
N ILE A 41 -6.94 -4.61 3.59
CA ILE A 41 -7.44 -4.98 4.92
C ILE A 41 -6.27 -5.21 5.87
N ILE A 42 -6.32 -4.53 7.01
CA ILE A 42 -5.32 -4.62 8.07
C ILE A 42 -5.95 -5.32 9.27
N SER A 43 -5.57 -6.59 9.49
CA SER A 43 -6.13 -7.42 10.57
C SER A 43 -5.86 -6.86 11.98
N ALA A 44 -4.74 -6.14 12.15
CA ALA A 44 -4.43 -5.48 13.42
C ALA A 44 -5.36 -4.29 13.72
N ASP A 45 -6.03 -3.76 12.70
CA ASP A 45 -6.85 -2.56 12.78
C ASP A 45 -8.35 -2.89 12.67
N GLY A 46 -8.75 -4.03 13.23
CA GLY A 46 -10.15 -4.44 13.24
C GLY A 46 -10.70 -4.84 11.87
N TYR A 47 -9.81 -5.29 10.96
CA TYR A 47 -10.16 -5.65 9.59
C TYR A 47 -10.67 -4.48 8.74
N LEU A 48 -10.17 -3.28 9.04
CA LEU A 48 -10.42 -2.08 8.25
C LEU A 48 -9.28 -1.83 7.27
N THR A 49 -9.59 -1.10 6.21
CA THR A 49 -8.60 -0.43 5.37
C THR A 49 -8.02 0.81 6.07
N PRO A 50 -6.85 1.30 5.65
CA PRO A 50 -6.30 2.56 6.15
C PRO A 50 -7.29 3.73 6.08
N ASP A 51 -7.99 3.89 4.94
CA ASP A 51 -8.96 4.98 4.76
C ASP A 51 -10.14 4.86 5.71
N GLU A 52 -10.70 3.65 5.86
CA GLU A 52 -11.80 3.41 6.81
C GLU A 52 -11.36 3.70 8.25
N LYS A 53 -10.13 3.35 8.61
CA LYS A 53 -9.60 3.65 9.93
C LYS A 53 -9.43 5.16 10.14
N GLU A 54 -8.94 5.89 9.15
CA GLU A 54 -8.77 7.34 9.22
C GLU A 54 -10.10 8.08 9.39
N GLN A 55 -11.16 7.59 8.73
CA GLN A 55 -12.52 8.11 8.87
C GLN A 55 -13.12 7.91 10.27
N LEU A 56 -12.65 6.92 11.05
CA LEU A 56 -13.12 6.69 12.42
C LEU A 56 -12.42 7.59 13.46
N VAL A 57 -11.28 8.20 13.10
CA VAL A 57 -10.48 9.04 14.02
C VAL A 57 -10.51 10.53 13.66
N SER A 58 -11.18 10.89 12.56
CA SER A 58 -11.50 12.28 12.18
C SER A 58 -12.81 12.74 12.80
#